data_AF-A0A0B1RWA1-F1
#
_entry.id   AF-A0A0B1RWA1-F1
#
_cell.length_a   1.000
_cell.length_b   1.000
_cell.length_c   1.000
_cell.angle_alpha   90.00
_cell.angle_beta   90.00
_cell.angle_gamma   90.00
#
_symmetry.space_group_name_H-M   'P 1'
#
loop_
_entity.id
_entity.type
_entity.pdbx_description
1 polymer ?
#
loop_
_entity_poly.entity_id
_entity_poly.type
_entity_poly.pdbx_seq_one_letter_code
_entity_poly.pdbx_strand_id
1 'polypeptide(L)' 'MEALKRFVQNLCPDDSGPCLTDTQLISKAREELENSLFVHDSALFCHHLEQTLDIFGQMTGSVVNEQILESLFNQFCIGK' A
#
# COMPACT_ATOMS: atom_id res chain seq x y z
N MET A 1 15.91 11.78 -5.01
CA MET A 1 15.46 11.59 -3.61
C MET A 1 14.46 12.65 -3.14
N GLU A 2 14.71 13.96 -3.32
CA GLU A 2 13.77 15.00 -2.84
C GLU A 2 12.37 14.96 -3.48
N ALA A 3 12.26 14.55 -4.75
CA ALA A 3 10.95 14.33 -5.38
C ALA A 3 10.17 13.16 -4.76
N LEU A 4 10.86 12.08 -4.37
CA LEU A 4 10.24 10.92 -3.73
C LEU A 4 9.73 11.26 -2.32
N LYS A 5 10.53 11.99 -1.53
CA LYS A 5 10.09 12.49 -0.22
C LYS A 5 8.81 13.32 -0.29
N ARG A 6 8.73 14.25 -1.26
CA ARG A 6 7.51 15.06 -1.49
C ARG A 6 6.31 14.19 -1.91
N PHE A 7 6.56 13.15 -2.70
CA PHE A 7 5.51 12.23 -3.13
C PHE A 7 4.94 11.42 -1.96
N VAL A 8 5.81 10.88 -1.10
CA VAL A 8 5.39 10.17 0.13
C VAL A 8 4.54 11.07 1.04
N GLN A 9 4.95 12.32 1.22
CA GLN A 9 4.20 13.30 2.03
C GLN A 9 2.81 13.60 1.48
N ASN A 10 2.61 13.49 0.16
CA ASN A 10 1.32 13.78 -0.48
C ASN A 10 0.40 12.55 -0.58
N LEU A 11 0.94 11.33 -0.47
CA LEU A 11 0.17 10.09 -0.56
C LEU A 11 -0.66 9.80 0.71
N CYS A 12 -0.23 10.31 1.87
CA CYS A 12 -0.89 10.10 3.16
C CYS A 12 -1.35 11.43 3.76
N PRO A 13 -2.58 11.91 3.50
CA PRO A 13 -3.17 12.97 4.31
C PRO A 13 -3.45 12.45 5.73
N ASP A 14 -3.26 13.31 6.75
CA ASP A 14 -3.49 13.00 8.17
C ASP A 14 -4.87 12.34 8.37
N ASP A 15 -4.90 11.27 9.18
CA ASP A 15 -5.94 10.24 9.50
C ASP A 15 -7.39 10.71 9.82
N SER A 16 -7.88 11.77 9.18
CA SER A 16 -9.12 12.48 9.51
C SER A 16 -10.24 12.33 8.46
N GLY A 17 -10.00 11.53 7.41
CA GLY A 17 -10.96 11.28 6.33
C GLY A 17 -11.86 10.04 6.57
N PRO A 18 -13.19 10.11 6.38
CA PRO A 18 -14.12 9.04 6.73
C PRO A 18 -14.22 7.87 5.72
N CYS A 19 -13.25 7.66 4.82
CA CYS A 19 -13.41 6.65 3.77
C CYS A 19 -12.09 6.07 3.24
N LEU A 20 -11.31 5.43 4.10
CA LEU A 20 -10.21 4.57 3.64
C LEU A 20 -10.36 3.21 4.31
N THR A 21 -10.99 2.27 3.62
CA THR A 21 -11.17 0.89 4.05
C THR A 21 -9.86 0.16 4.33
N ASP A 22 -8.71 0.72 3.97
CA ASP A 22 -7.40 0.07 4.13
C ASP A 22 -6.31 1.01 4.68
N THR A 23 -6.56 1.70 5.79
CA THR A 23 -5.53 2.49 6.51
C THR A 23 -4.27 1.67 6.80
N GLN A 24 -4.42 0.35 6.98
CA GLN A 24 -3.30 -0.59 7.14
C GLN A 24 -2.47 -0.76 5.87
N LEU A 25 -3.09 -0.91 4.69
CA LEU A 25 -2.35 -1.00 3.42
C LEU A 25 -1.65 0.32 3.10
N ILE A 26 -2.28 1.46 3.40
CA ILE A 26 -1.66 2.78 3.21
C ILE A 26 -0.43 2.94 4.12
N SER A 27 -0.55 2.55 5.39
CA SER A 27 0.57 2.60 6.34
C SER A 27 1.72 1.71 5.88
N LYS A 28 1.41 0.51 5.35
CA LYS A 28 2.41 -0.42 4.81
C LYS A 28 3.09 0.11 3.54
N ALA A 29 2.32 0.68 2.61
CA ALA A 29 2.87 1.32 1.41
C ALA A 29 3.80 2.48 1.77
N ARG A 30 3.41 3.27 2.78
CA ARG A 30 4.25 4.35 3.31
C ARG A 30 5.54 3.82 3.92
N GLU A 31 5.48 2.76 4.73
CA GLU A 31 6.66 2.14 5.34
C GLU A 31 7.66 1.65 4.27
N GLU A 32 7.18 0.96 3.23
CA GLU A 32 8.05 0.52 2.13
C GLU A 32 8.71 1.70 1.38
N LEU A 33 7.97 2.78 1.15
CA LEU A 33 8.52 4.00 0.57
C LEU A 33 9.55 4.67 1.48
N GLU A 34 9.30 4.73 2.79
CA GLU A 34 10.26 5.26 3.75
C GLU A 34 11.53 4.39 3.79
N ASN A 35 11.40 3.07 3.82
CA ASN A 35 12.54 2.12 3.74
C ASN A 35 13.36 2.31 2.46
N SER A 36 12.69 2.53 1.32
CA SER A 36 13.37 2.80 0.04
C SER A 36 14.29 4.04 0.10
N LEU A 37 13.98 5.04 0.94
CA LEU A 37 14.80 6.25 1.06
C LEU A 37 16.13 6.01 1.79
N PHE A 38 16.24 4.93 2.57
CA PHE A 38 17.43 4.63 3.38
C PHE A 38 18.35 3.58 2.76
N VAL A 39 17.94 2.94 1.66
CA VAL A 39 18.76 1.94 0.97
C VAL A 39 19.58 2.56 -0.16
N HIS A 40 20.87 2.21 -0.21
CA HIS A 40 21.80 2.67 -1.26
C HIS A 40 21.96 1.65 -2.40
N ASP A 41 21.56 0.40 -2.16
CA ASP A 41 21.57 -0.65 -3.18
C ASP A 41 20.38 -0.49 -4.12
N SER A 42 20.65 -0.45 -5.42
CA SER A 42 19.61 -0.20 -6.43
C SER A 42 18.64 -1.36 -6.59
N ALA A 43 19.06 -2.60 -6.37
CA ALA A 43 18.16 -3.75 -6.45
C ALA A 43 17.20 -3.76 -5.26
N LEU A 44 17.72 -3.46 -4.06
CA LEU A 44 16.90 -3.34 -2.85
C LEU A 44 15.95 -2.13 -2.93
N PHE A 45 16.40 -1.01 -3.48
CA PHE A 45 15.53 0.15 -3.76
C PHE A 45 14.36 -0.22 -4.68
N CYS A 46 14.63 -0.87 -5.81
CA CYS A 46 13.58 -1.32 -6.73
C CYS A 46 12.62 -2.30 -6.06
N HIS A 47 13.13 -3.21 -5.21
CA HIS A 47 12.29 -4.15 -4.47
C HIS A 47 11.24 -3.45 -3.59
N HIS A 48 11.65 -2.45 -2.81
CA HIS A 48 10.71 -1.67 -1.98
C HIS A 48 9.67 -0.91 -2.83
N LEU A 49 10.05 -0.42 -4.02
CA LEU A 49 9.10 0.21 -4.94
C LEU A 49 8.11 -0.80 -5.54
N GLU A 50 8.57 -1.98 -5.94
CA GLU A 50 7.72 -3.07 -6.43
C GLU A 50 6.70 -3.48 -5.36
N GLN A 51 7.14 -3.64 -4.10
CA GLN A 51 6.25 -3.95 -2.99
C GLN A 51 5.20 -2.85 -2.75
N THR A 52 5.60 -1.58 -2.84
CA THR A 52 4.67 -0.45 -2.74
C THR A 52 3.61 -0.51 -3.85
N LEU A 53 4.03 -0.78 -5.10
CA LEU A 53 3.12 -0.91 -6.24
C LEU A 53 2.15 -2.08 -6.06
N ASP A 54 2.59 -3.22 -5.54
CA ASP A 54 1.73 -4.35 -5.24
C ASP A 54 0.69 -4.03 -4.15
N ILE A 55 1.06 -3.22 -3.15
CA ILE A 55 0.13 -2.78 -2.11
C ILE A 55 -0.93 -1.84 -2.69
N PHE A 56 -0.55 -0.89 -3.55
CA PHE A 56 -1.54 -0.05 -4.27
C PHE A 56 -2.39 -0.88 -5.24
N GLY A 57 -1.80 -1.90 -5.86
CA GLY A 57 -2.52 -2.89 -6.66
C GLY A 57 -3.60 -3.60 -5.84
N GLN A 58 -3.29 -4.00 -4.61
CA GLN A 58 -4.24 -4.62 -3.68
C GLN A 58 -5.39 -3.67 -3.31
N MET A 59 -5.09 -2.40 -3.02
CA MET A 59 -6.12 -1.40 -2.69
C MET A 59 -7.09 -1.11 -3.84
N THR A 60 -6.60 -1.19 -5.08
CA THR A 60 -7.43 -0.96 -6.28
C THR A 60 -8.08 -2.24 -6.83
N GLY A 61 -7.77 -3.40 -6.24
CA GLY A 61 -8.17 -4.71 -6.75
C GLY A 61 -7.44 -5.15 -8.03
N SER A 62 -6.40 -4.43 -8.45
CA SER A 62 -5.57 -4.77 -9.62
C SER A 62 -4.58 -5.91 -9.33
N VAL A 63 -4.19 -6.06 -8.06
CA VAL A 63 -3.39 -7.17 -7.54
C VAL A 63 -4.23 -7.90 -6.50
N VAL A 64 -4.37 -9.21 -6.67
CA VAL A 64 -5.28 -10.02 -5.86
C VAL A 64 -4.46 -10.82 -4.84
N ASN A 65 -4.75 -10.60 -3.56
CA ASN A 65 -4.18 -11.36 -2.45
C ASN A 65 -5.27 -12.25 -1.85
N GLU A 66 -4.99 -13.54 -1.65
CA GLU A 66 -5.95 -14.51 -1.09
C GLU A 66 -6.53 -14.06 0.24
N GLN A 67 -5.75 -13.38 1.10
CA GLN A 67 -6.23 -12.86 2.38
C GLN A 67 -7.23 -11.71 2.22
N ILE A 68 -7.05 -10.87 1.19
CA ILE A 68 -7.96 -9.77 0.87
C ILE A 68 -9.24 -10.34 0.27
N LEU A 69 -9.12 -11.33 -0.64
CA LEU A 69 -10.27 -12.04 -1.17
C LEU A 69 -11.06 -12.72 -0.04
N GLU A 70 -10.39 -13.40 0.88
CA GLU A 70 -11.04 -14.09 2.00
C GLU A 70 -11.76 -13.10 2.92
N SER A 71 -11.13 -11.95 3.24
CA SER A 71 -11.78 -10.86 3.98
C SER A 71 -13.01 -10.30 3.25
N LEU A 72 -12.90 -10.08 1.94
CA LEU A 72 -13.99 -9.60 1.11
C LEU A 72 -15.14 -10.62 1.06
N PHE A 73 -14.85 -11.89 0.80
CA PHE A 73 -15.84 -12.96 0.72
C PHE A 73 -16.50 -13.25 2.07
N ASN A 74 -15.78 -13.09 3.19
CA ASN A 74 -16.34 -13.21 4.53
C ASN A 74 -17.34 -12.09 4.89
N GLN A 75 -17.32 -10.95 4.17
CA GLN A 75 -18.33 -9.90 4.32
C GLN A 75 -19.61 -10.18 3.53
N PHE A 76 -19.59 -11.13 2.59
CA PHE A 76 -20.80 -11.55 1.88
C PHE A 76 -21.56 -12.61 2.69
N CYS A 77 -22.88 -12.43 2.84
CA CYS A 77 -23.72 -13.43 3.47
C CYS A 77 -23.66 -14.76 2.69
N ILE A 78 -23.55 -15.88 3.41
CA ILE A 78 -23.55 -17.23 2.83
C ILE A 78 -24.83 -17.44 2.01
N GLY A 79 -24.67 -17.72 0.70
CA GLY A 79 -25.78 -18.11 -0.19
C GLY A 79 -26.10 -17.18 -1.36
N LYS A 80 -25.13 -16.37 -1.84
CA LYS A 80 -25.19 -15.76 -3.18
C LYS A 80 -24.15 -16.37 -4.10
#